data_AF-A0A164TRX2-F1
#
_entry.id   AF-A0A164TRX2-F1
#
_cell.length_a   1.000
_cell.length_b   1.000
_cell.length_c   1.000
_cell.angle_alpha   90.00
_cell.angle_beta   90.00
_cell.angle_gamma   90.00
#
_symmetry.space_group_name_H-M   'P 1'
#
loop_
_entity.id
_entity.type
_entity.pdbx_description
1 polymer ?
#
loop_
_entity_poly.entity_id
_entity_poly.type
_entity_poly.pdbx_seq_one_letter_code
_entity_poly.pdbx_strand_id
1 'polypeptide(L)'
;MLHNVRSRLVLPTHTSSSPSRIPLTPVRYAGRRDTSDPRRDILRSTLYPANVRQNKSTPTGSWRPDVAKALKAVVYNRTVHETIERAWLLHQRHVRKQREEETRRKFESMKRAMTELENVDRWLADEANKKDDPTKRSAEDLERLSKLRGLAKRGLDVRVPGLFPRDMRIPTDTPPKGGWDHDWKATGN
;
A
#
# COMPACT_ATOMS: atom_id res chain seq x y z
N MET A 1 3.81 55.11 -8.85
CA MET A 1 5.12 54.44 -8.83
C MET A 1 4.93 52.99 -8.42
N LEU A 2 4.76 52.08 -9.38
CA LEU A 2 4.64 50.64 -9.12
C LEU A 2 5.94 49.98 -9.59
N HIS A 3 6.79 49.60 -8.65
CA HIS A 3 8.05 48.93 -8.94
C HIS A 3 7.79 47.46 -9.28
N ASN A 4 8.22 47.12 -10.49
CA ASN A 4 8.16 45.83 -11.14
C ASN A 4 9.25 44.90 -10.57
N VAL A 5 8.89 43.97 -9.69
CA VAL A 5 9.83 42.95 -9.19
C VAL A 5 9.70 41.70 -10.06
N ARG A 6 10.48 41.67 -11.14
CA ARG A 6 10.75 40.45 -11.92
C ARG A 6 11.65 39.53 -11.10
N SER A 7 11.04 38.62 -10.36
CA SER A 7 11.72 37.48 -9.74
C SER A 7 12.19 36.52 -10.84
N ARG A 8 13.47 36.63 -11.24
CA ARG A 8 14.12 35.64 -12.11
C ARG A 8 14.17 34.30 -11.37
N LEU A 9 13.31 33.37 -11.74
CA LEU A 9 13.46 31.97 -11.37
C LEU A 9 14.66 31.41 -12.13
N VAL A 10 15.81 31.38 -11.47
CA VAL A 10 17.00 30.67 -11.91
C VAL A 10 16.71 29.17 -11.77
N LEU A 11 16.54 28.48 -12.90
CA LEU A 11 16.47 27.02 -12.92
C LEU A 11 17.87 26.48 -12.59
N PRO A 12 18.03 25.59 -11.59
CA PRO A 12 19.29 24.92 -11.36
C PRO A 12 19.59 23.96 -12.53
N THR A 13 20.72 24.19 -13.21
CA THR A 13 21.27 23.22 -14.16
C THR A 13 21.85 22.04 -13.36
N HIS A 14 21.09 20.96 -13.25
CA HIS A 14 21.60 19.71 -12.71
C HIS A 14 22.58 19.10 -13.73
N THR A 15 23.87 19.44 -13.63
CA THR A 15 24.94 18.63 -14.20
C THR A 15 25.11 17.39 -13.33
N SER A 16 24.19 16.42 -13.44
CA SER A 16 24.32 15.14 -12.76
C SER A 16 25.32 14.24 -13.49
N SER A 17 26.59 14.64 -13.51
CA SER A 17 27.69 13.70 -13.70
C SER A 17 28.01 13.10 -12.34
N SER A 18 27.16 12.17 -11.91
CA SER A 18 27.50 11.28 -10.81
C SER A 18 27.44 9.86 -11.37
N PRO A 19 28.57 9.18 -11.58
CA PRO A 19 28.52 7.73 -11.57
C PRO A 19 28.02 7.37 -10.17
N SER A 20 26.82 6.79 -10.10
CA SER A 20 26.25 6.21 -8.89
C SER A 20 27.12 5.03 -8.45
N ARG A 21 28.28 5.37 -7.86
CA ARG A 21 29.24 4.46 -7.28
C ARG A 21 29.16 4.65 -5.78
N ILE A 22 28.26 3.90 -5.15
CA ILE A 22 28.30 3.70 -3.71
C ILE A 22 29.63 2.98 -3.42
N PRO A 23 30.56 3.54 -2.62
CA PRO A 23 31.77 2.82 -2.24
C PRO A 23 31.38 1.68 -1.31
N LEU A 24 31.36 0.45 -1.81
CA LEU A 24 31.26 -0.73 -0.96
C LEU A 24 32.66 -1.06 -0.45
N THR A 25 32.87 -0.90 0.85
CA THR A 25 33.96 -1.55 1.56
C THR A 25 33.78 -3.07 1.37
N PRO A 26 34.80 -3.81 0.90
CA PRO A 26 34.69 -5.25 0.81
C PRO A 26 34.66 -5.81 2.24
N VAL A 27 33.46 -6.15 2.72
CA VAL A 27 33.29 -6.97 3.93
C VAL A 27 33.87 -8.33 3.60
N ARG A 28 35.13 -8.55 3.97
CA ARG A 28 35.77 -9.85 3.93
C ARG A 28 35.11 -10.71 5.01
N TYR A 29 34.18 -11.57 4.63
CA TYR A 29 33.78 -12.68 5.49
C TYR A 29 34.98 -13.63 5.61
N ALA A 30 35.84 -13.39 6.59
CA ALA A 30 36.77 -14.38 7.09
C ALA A 30 35.97 -15.37 7.95
N GLY A 31 35.31 -16.32 7.31
CA GLY A 31 34.60 -17.42 7.97
C GLY A 31 34.96 -18.71 7.28
N ARG A 32 35.30 -19.75 8.07
CA ARG A 32 35.60 -21.12 7.63
C ARG A 32 34.72 -21.54 6.45
N ARG A 33 35.32 -22.24 5.48
CA ARG A 33 34.57 -23.01 4.48
C ARG A 33 33.95 -24.22 5.18
N ASP A 34 32.88 -23.98 5.92
CA ASP A 34 32.00 -25.06 6.36
C ASP A 34 31.39 -25.69 5.10
N THR A 35 31.13 -26.99 5.15
CA THR A 35 30.40 -27.76 4.14
C THR A 35 28.96 -27.25 4.04
N SER A 36 28.76 -26.08 3.44
CA SER A 36 27.45 -25.44 3.32
C SER A 36 26.60 -26.15 2.29
N ASP A 37 25.35 -26.40 2.66
CA ASP A 37 24.28 -26.82 1.73
C ASP A 37 24.29 -25.92 0.48
N PRO A 38 24.37 -26.48 -0.74
CA PRO A 38 24.40 -25.70 -1.98
C PRO A 38 23.20 -24.75 -2.11
N ARG A 39 22.06 -25.05 -1.46
CA ARG A 39 20.90 -24.14 -1.42
C ARG A 39 21.21 -22.84 -0.68
N ARG A 40 21.97 -22.88 0.41
CA ARG A 40 22.38 -21.68 1.16
C ARG A 40 23.32 -20.81 0.33
N ASP A 41 24.16 -21.42 -0.50
CA ASP A 41 25.09 -20.69 -1.36
C ASP A 41 24.39 -20.14 -2.61
N ILE A 42 23.42 -20.86 -3.17
CA ILE A 42 22.50 -20.33 -4.18
C ILE A 42 21.72 -19.14 -3.60
N LEU A 43 21.11 -19.29 -2.42
CA LEU A 43 20.38 -18.20 -1.75
C LEU A 43 21.29 -16.99 -1.50
N ARG A 44 22.49 -17.19 -0.96
CA ARG A 44 23.49 -16.11 -0.78
C ARG A 44 23.88 -15.48 -2.11
N SER A 45 24.09 -16.26 -3.16
CA SER A 45 24.44 -15.76 -4.50
C SER A 45 23.29 -14.96 -5.15
N THR A 46 22.04 -15.36 -4.91
CA THR A 46 20.85 -14.66 -5.42
C THR A 46 20.53 -13.40 -4.64
N LEU A 47 20.72 -13.37 -3.32
CA LEU A 47 20.41 -12.20 -2.49
C LEU A 47 21.58 -11.20 -2.46
N TYR A 48 22.81 -11.71 -2.40
CA TYR A 48 24.05 -10.93 -2.28
C TYR A 48 25.05 -11.40 -3.35
N PRO A 49 24.82 -11.06 -4.63
CA PRO A 49 25.78 -11.38 -5.68
C PRO A 49 27.14 -10.78 -5.33
N ALA A 50 28.22 -11.53 -5.58
CA ALA A 50 29.58 -11.14 -5.21
C ALA A 50 30.02 -9.87 -5.98
N ASN A 51 29.77 -8.71 -5.38
CA ASN A 51 30.05 -7.40 -5.93
C ASN A 51 31.56 -7.15 -5.95
N VAL A 52 32.28 -7.53 -7.00
CA VAL A 52 33.68 -7.04 -7.16
C VAL A 52 33.97 -6.51 -8.56
N ARG A 53 33.78 -7.22 -9.69
CA ARG A 53 34.29 -6.73 -11.00
C ARG A 53 33.58 -7.23 -12.27
N GLN A 54 32.32 -7.66 -12.23
CA GLN A 54 31.79 -8.47 -13.34
C GLN A 54 30.59 -7.84 -14.04
N ASN A 55 30.68 -7.79 -15.37
CA ASN A 55 29.70 -7.33 -16.34
C ASN A 55 28.40 -8.19 -16.38
N LYS A 56 27.92 -8.67 -15.23
CA LYS A 56 26.75 -9.56 -15.11
C LYS A 56 25.67 -8.88 -14.25
N SER A 57 24.42 -9.00 -14.66
CA SER A 57 23.26 -8.37 -14.01
C SER A 57 23.00 -8.95 -12.62
N THR A 58 22.84 -8.08 -11.61
CA THR A 58 22.48 -8.49 -10.24
C THR A 58 20.96 -8.40 -10.00
N PRO A 59 20.32 -9.40 -9.35
CA PRO A 59 18.89 -9.37 -9.01
C PRO A 59 18.56 -8.33 -7.92
N THR A 60 19.52 -7.98 -7.05
CA THR A 60 19.38 -6.99 -5.97
C THR A 60 19.70 -5.55 -6.41
N GLY A 61 19.71 -5.27 -7.72
CA GLY A 61 19.58 -3.92 -8.27
C GLY A 61 20.82 -3.02 -8.25
N SER A 62 22.00 -3.50 -7.87
CA SER A 62 23.20 -2.64 -7.77
C SER A 62 23.83 -2.27 -9.13
N TRP A 63 23.78 -3.16 -10.14
CA TRP A 63 24.27 -2.87 -11.48
C TRP A 63 23.56 -3.74 -12.53
N ARG A 64 22.73 -3.14 -13.39
CA ARG A 64 22.02 -3.80 -14.50
C ARG A 64 22.21 -3.00 -15.79
N PRO A 65 23.12 -3.39 -16.69
CA PRO A 65 23.39 -2.66 -17.93
C PRO A 65 22.18 -2.68 -18.88
N ASP A 66 21.36 -3.73 -18.80
CA ASP A 66 20.12 -3.88 -19.57
C ASP A 66 19.10 -2.81 -19.23
N VAL A 67 19.06 -2.35 -17.96
CA VAL A 67 18.13 -1.29 -17.54
C VAL A 67 18.51 0.03 -18.20
N ALA A 68 19.80 0.38 -18.22
CA ALA A 68 20.25 1.59 -18.91
C ALA A 68 20.01 1.52 -20.42
N LYS A 69 20.23 0.34 -21.04
CA LYS A 69 19.94 0.12 -22.47
C LYS A 69 18.44 0.18 -22.77
N ALA A 70 17.61 -0.42 -21.92
CA ALA A 70 16.15 -0.40 -22.04
C ALA A 70 15.58 1.01 -21.82
N LEU A 71 16.09 1.76 -20.84
CA LEU A 71 15.70 3.15 -20.63
C LEU A 71 16.02 4.01 -21.84
N LYS A 72 17.20 3.85 -22.46
CA LYS A 72 17.54 4.54 -23.71
C LYS A 72 16.62 4.13 -24.88
N ALA A 73 16.12 2.90 -24.91
CA ALA A 73 15.22 2.42 -25.95
C ALA A 73 13.78 2.93 -25.78
N VAL A 74 13.30 3.02 -24.53
CA VAL A 74 11.92 3.44 -24.19
C VAL A 74 11.79 4.96 -24.14
N VAL A 75 12.79 5.67 -23.59
CA VAL A 75 12.78 7.13 -23.49
C VAL A 75 13.24 7.70 -24.84
N TYR A 76 12.29 7.83 -25.76
CA TYR A 76 12.53 8.42 -27.09
C TYR A 76 13.04 9.87 -26.99
N ASN A 77 12.41 10.68 -26.13
CA ASN A 77 12.82 12.07 -25.88
C ASN A 77 12.64 12.41 -24.39
N ARG A 78 13.68 13.01 -23.79
CA ARG A 78 13.67 13.46 -22.39
C ARG A 78 12.53 14.43 -22.10
N THR A 79 12.24 15.37 -23.01
CA THR A 79 11.18 16.37 -22.79
C THR A 79 9.79 15.75 -22.75
N VAL A 80 9.56 14.72 -23.58
CA VAL A 80 8.30 13.96 -23.60
C VAL A 80 8.14 13.20 -22.29
N HIS A 81 9.19 12.51 -21.83
CA HIS A 81 9.19 11.81 -20.55
C HIS A 81 8.90 12.75 -19.37
N GLU A 82 9.62 13.87 -19.25
CA GLU A 82 9.39 14.86 -18.18
C GLU A 82 7.98 15.47 -18.25
N THR A 83 7.39 15.57 -19.44
CA THR A 83 6.03 16.08 -19.60
C THR A 83 4.99 15.06 -19.16
N ILE A 84 5.15 13.79 -19.55
CA ILE A 84 4.29 12.69 -19.10
C ILE A 84 4.36 12.55 -17.57
N GLU A 85 5.56 12.61 -16.99
CA GLU A 85 5.74 12.52 -15.54
C GLU A 85 5.06 13.69 -14.80
N ARG A 86 5.28 14.93 -15.26
CA ARG A 86 4.61 16.11 -14.67
C ARG A 86 3.09 16.00 -14.78
N ALA A 87 2.57 15.59 -15.93
CA ALA A 87 1.13 15.41 -16.13
C ALA A 87 0.58 14.31 -15.21
N TRP A 88 1.29 13.18 -15.05
CA TRP A 88 0.91 12.09 -14.16
C TRP A 88 0.89 12.52 -12.69
N LEU A 89 1.95 13.21 -12.22
CA LEU A 89 2.01 13.74 -10.85
C LEU A 89 0.90 14.76 -10.58
N LEU A 90 0.59 15.62 -11.56
CA LEU A 90 -0.53 16.54 -11.48
C LEU A 90 -1.86 15.81 -11.39
N HIS A 91 -2.08 14.77 -12.21
CA HIS A 91 -3.27 13.92 -12.15
C HIS A 91 -3.40 13.24 -10.77
N GLN A 92 -2.33 12.62 -10.27
CA GLN A 92 -2.31 12.00 -8.93
C GLN A 92 -2.65 13.00 -7.82
N ARG A 93 -2.16 14.25 -7.93
CA ARG A 93 -2.53 15.33 -7.00
C ARG A 93 -4.02 15.65 -7.06
N HIS A 94 -4.61 15.73 -8.26
CA HIS A 94 -6.04 15.96 -8.41
C HIS A 94 -6.87 14.80 -7.84
N VAL A 95 -6.50 13.55 -8.11
CA VAL A 95 -7.17 12.36 -7.55
C VAL A 95 -7.12 12.37 -6.03
N ARG A 96 -5.97 12.73 -5.44
CA ARG A 96 -5.86 12.87 -3.97
C ARG A 96 -6.81 13.93 -3.43
N LYS A 97 -6.82 15.13 -4.02
CA LYS A 97 -7.73 16.22 -3.62
C LYS A 97 -9.19 15.82 -3.73
N GLN A 98 -9.59 15.15 -4.81
CA GLN A 98 -10.96 14.66 -4.98
C GLN A 98 -11.36 13.68 -3.86
N ARG A 99 -10.50 12.71 -3.54
CA ARG A 99 -10.74 11.77 -2.43
C ARG A 99 -10.82 12.47 -1.06
N GLU A 100 -9.96 13.46 -0.83
CA GLU A 100 -10.00 14.29 0.39
C GLU A 100 -11.30 15.08 0.49
N GLU A 101 -11.75 15.70 -0.61
CA GLU A 101 -13.01 16.44 -0.66
C GLU A 101 -14.22 15.54 -0.45
N GLU A 102 -14.25 14.36 -1.07
CA GLU A 102 -15.30 13.36 -0.85
C GLU A 102 -15.32 12.88 0.61
N THR A 103 -14.15 12.62 1.19
CA THR A 103 -14.02 12.22 2.60
C THR A 103 -14.53 13.33 3.52
N ARG A 104 -14.16 14.59 3.23
CA ARG A 104 -14.65 15.77 3.96
C ARG A 104 -16.17 15.88 3.88
N ARG A 105 -16.77 15.74 2.69
CA ARG A 105 -18.24 15.78 2.50
C ARG A 105 -18.94 14.69 3.32
N LYS A 106 -18.44 13.46 3.28
CA LYS A 106 -18.98 12.33 4.07
C LYS A 106 -18.90 12.62 5.57
N PHE A 107 -17.77 13.16 6.03
CA PHE A 107 -17.57 13.54 7.43
C PHE A 107 -18.49 14.68 7.87
N GLU A 108 -18.63 15.73 7.06
CA GLU A 108 -19.55 16.84 7.34
C GLU A 108 -21.01 16.36 7.41
N SER A 109 -21.42 15.49 6.49
CA SER A 109 -22.75 14.88 6.50
C SER A 109 -22.98 14.05 7.77
N MET A 110 -21.99 13.25 8.17
CA MET A 110 -22.03 12.45 9.40
C MET A 110 -22.13 13.33 10.64
N LYS A 111 -21.33 14.39 10.72
CA LYS A 111 -21.37 15.35 11.83
C LYS A 111 -22.73 16.02 11.96
N ARG A 112 -23.31 16.48 10.84
CA ARG A 112 -24.66 17.06 10.83
C ARG A 112 -25.69 16.09 11.36
N ALA A 113 -25.70 14.85 10.84
CA ALA A 113 -26.63 13.82 11.30
C ALA A 113 -26.48 13.54 12.81
N MET A 114 -25.25 13.53 13.34
CA MET A 114 -25.01 13.29 14.75
C MET A 114 -25.45 14.46 15.64
N THR A 115 -25.25 15.71 15.20
CA THR A 115 -25.76 16.89 15.90
C THR A 115 -27.29 16.89 15.94
N GLU A 116 -27.96 16.50 14.85
CA GLU A 116 -29.41 16.35 14.85
C GLU A 116 -29.87 15.22 15.79
N LEU A 117 -29.17 14.08 15.82
CA LEU A 117 -29.50 12.97 16.71
C LEU A 117 -29.37 13.37 18.19
N GLU A 118 -28.33 14.12 18.55
CA GLU A 118 -28.12 14.63 19.91
C GLU A 118 -29.25 15.55 20.37
N ASN A 119 -29.82 16.35 19.45
CA ASN A 119 -30.96 17.23 19.74
C ASN A 119 -32.26 16.44 19.94
N VAL A 120 -32.44 15.33 19.22
CA VAL A 120 -33.66 14.50 19.29
C VAL A 120 -33.61 13.54 20.47
N ASP A 121 -32.55 12.73 20.57
CA ASP A 121 -32.34 11.76 21.63
C ASP A 121 -30.85 11.59 21.95
N ARG A 122 -30.48 12.09 23.14
CA ARG A 122 -29.12 12.03 23.65
C ARG A 122 -28.66 10.60 23.95
N TRP A 123 -29.55 9.71 24.38
CA TRP A 123 -29.17 8.34 24.70
C TRP A 123 -28.75 7.55 23.46
N LEU A 124 -29.48 7.72 22.34
CA LEU A 124 -29.09 7.14 21.05
C LEU A 124 -27.78 7.72 20.52
N ALA A 125 -27.55 9.02 20.73
CA ALA A 125 -26.29 9.64 20.38
C ALA A 125 -25.09 9.08 21.19
N ASP A 126 -25.28 8.83 22.48
CA ASP A 126 -24.26 8.20 23.32
C ASP A 126 -23.99 6.74 22.89
N GLU A 127 -25.04 5.99 22.54
CA GLU A 127 -24.94 4.62 22.03
C GLU A 127 -24.15 4.55 20.70
N ALA A 128 -24.46 5.41 19.74
CA ALA A 128 -23.78 5.44 18.44
C ALA A 128 -22.33 5.93 18.54
N ASN A 129 -21.98 6.71 19.56
CA ASN A 129 -20.60 7.15 19.84
C ASN A 129 -19.76 6.09 20.58
N LYS A 130 -20.33 4.93 20.94
CA LYS A 130 -19.56 3.85 21.55
C LYS A 130 -18.49 3.37 20.58
N LYS A 131 -17.26 3.25 21.09
CA LYS A 131 -16.13 2.74 20.32
C LYS A 131 -16.12 1.23 20.40
N ASP A 132 -16.24 0.59 19.25
CA ASP A 132 -16.05 -0.85 19.15
C ASP A 132 -14.55 -1.17 19.14
N ASP A 133 -14.08 -1.85 20.18
CA ASP A 133 -12.73 -2.42 20.22
C ASP A 133 -12.75 -3.78 19.50
N PRO A 134 -12.18 -3.93 18.29
CA PRO A 134 -12.27 -5.18 17.53
C PRO A 134 -11.48 -6.35 18.16
N THR A 135 -10.63 -6.05 19.15
CA THR A 135 -9.83 -7.04 19.86
C THR A 135 -10.59 -7.71 21.00
N LYS A 136 -11.62 -7.05 21.55
CA LYS A 136 -12.39 -7.56 22.68
C LYS A 136 -13.69 -8.17 22.17
N ARG A 137 -13.84 -9.48 22.36
CA ARG A 137 -15.13 -10.14 22.12
C ARG A 137 -15.99 -10.00 23.37
N SER A 138 -17.28 -9.71 23.18
CA SER A 138 -18.22 -9.69 24.30
C SER A 138 -18.30 -11.08 24.95
N ALA A 139 -18.63 -11.14 26.25
CA ALA A 139 -18.79 -12.41 26.95
C ALA A 139 -19.88 -13.27 26.29
N GLU A 140 -20.96 -12.63 25.83
CA GLU A 140 -22.04 -13.29 25.10
C GLU A 140 -21.57 -13.91 23.79
N ASP A 141 -20.71 -13.22 23.03
CA ASP A 141 -20.15 -13.77 21.79
C ASP A 141 -19.25 -14.96 22.04
N LEU A 142 -18.49 -14.94 23.14
CA LEU A 142 -17.67 -16.07 23.56
C LEU A 142 -18.54 -17.28 23.94
N GLU A 143 -19.66 -17.06 24.63
CA GLU A 143 -20.63 -18.13 24.92
C GLU A 143 -21.31 -18.68 23.66
N ARG A 144 -21.68 -17.82 22.71
CA ARG A 144 -22.22 -18.26 21.41
C ARG A 144 -21.19 -19.09 20.65
N LEU A 145 -19.93 -18.64 20.62
CA LEU A 145 -18.82 -19.34 19.99
C LEU A 145 -18.45 -20.66 20.67
N SER A 146 -18.67 -20.79 21.99
CA SER A 146 -18.42 -22.03 22.72
C SER A 146 -19.51 -23.07 22.43
N LYS A 147 -20.77 -22.63 22.29
CA LYS A 147 -21.91 -23.48 21.93
C LYS A 147 -21.86 -23.98 20.49
N LEU A 148 -21.32 -23.17 19.57
CA LEU A 148 -21.23 -23.52 18.15
C LEU A 148 -20.00 -24.38 17.83
N ARG A 149 -20.18 -25.37 16.96
CA ARG A 149 -19.10 -26.26 16.48
C ARG A 149 -19.03 -26.24 14.94
N GLY A 150 -17.86 -26.50 14.38
CA GLY A 150 -17.69 -26.70 12.93
C GLY A 150 -17.83 -25.41 12.11
N LEU A 151 -18.62 -25.46 11.02
CA LEU A 151 -18.78 -24.39 10.04
C LEU A 151 -19.47 -23.14 10.62
N ALA A 152 -20.45 -23.32 11.50
CA ALA A 152 -21.15 -22.21 12.15
C ALA A 152 -20.21 -21.36 13.02
N LYS A 153 -19.27 -22.01 13.72
CA LYS A 153 -18.23 -21.32 14.50
C LYS A 153 -17.32 -20.47 13.62
N ARG A 154 -16.96 -20.97 12.43
CA ARG A 154 -16.15 -20.22 11.45
C ARG A 154 -16.90 -19.03 10.87
N GLY A 155 -18.21 -19.15 10.65
CA GLY A 155 -19.06 -18.06 10.16
C GLY A 155 -19.10 -16.85 11.10
N LEU A 156 -19.30 -17.08 12.41
CA LEU A 156 -19.21 -16.01 13.41
C LEU A 156 -17.80 -15.43 13.53
N ASP A 157 -16.76 -16.26 13.44
CA ASP A 157 -15.37 -15.81 13.51
C ASP A 157 -14.95 -14.90 12.33
N VAL A 158 -15.66 -14.98 11.20
CA VAL A 158 -15.47 -14.14 10.02
C VAL A 158 -16.03 -12.72 10.20
N ARG A 159 -16.98 -12.52 11.11
CA ARG A 159 -17.72 -11.26 11.32
C ARG A 159 -17.50 -10.70 12.72
N VAL A 160 -16.25 -10.37 13.01
CA VAL A 160 -15.92 -9.71 14.28
C VAL A 160 -16.40 -8.25 14.22
N PRO A 161 -17.17 -7.77 15.21
CA PRO A 161 -17.60 -6.37 15.27
C PRO A 161 -16.40 -5.42 15.30
N GLY A 162 -16.55 -4.23 14.71
CA GLY A 162 -15.46 -3.26 14.56
C GLY A 162 -14.41 -3.60 13.49
N LEU A 163 -14.47 -4.78 12.86
CA LEU A 163 -13.62 -5.14 11.72
C LEU A 163 -14.45 -5.37 10.45
N PHE A 164 -13.84 -5.14 9.30
CA PHE A 164 -14.46 -5.50 8.03
C PHE A 164 -14.72 -7.02 7.93
N PRO A 165 -15.93 -7.44 7.52
CA PRO A 165 -16.24 -8.85 7.30
C PRO A 165 -15.27 -9.45 6.28
N ARG A 166 -14.76 -10.67 6.55
CA ARG A 166 -13.83 -11.32 5.59
C ARG A 166 -14.49 -11.71 4.27
N ASP A 167 -15.82 -11.77 4.24
CA ASP A 167 -16.61 -11.99 3.02
C ASP A 167 -16.48 -10.80 2.04
N MET A 168 -16.13 -9.60 2.52
CA MET A 168 -15.91 -8.42 1.68
C MET A 168 -14.55 -8.52 0.98
N ARG A 169 -14.58 -8.91 -0.29
CA ARG A 169 -13.37 -9.16 -1.11
C ARG A 169 -12.83 -7.88 -1.74
N ILE A 170 -11.52 -7.89 -2.00
CA ILE A 170 -10.84 -6.88 -2.81
C ILE A 170 -11.24 -7.08 -4.29
N PRO A 171 -11.50 -6.01 -5.05
CA PRO A 171 -11.81 -6.12 -6.47
C PRO A 171 -10.71 -6.87 -7.24
N THR A 172 -11.11 -7.79 -8.11
CA THR A 172 -10.23 -8.54 -9.02
C THR A 172 -10.35 -7.99 -10.44
N ASP A 173 -9.31 -8.17 -11.25
CA ASP A 173 -9.29 -7.70 -12.65
C ASP A 173 -10.39 -8.37 -13.50
N THR A 174 -10.56 -9.68 -13.35
CA THR A 174 -11.68 -10.42 -13.94
C THR A 174 -12.65 -10.89 -12.86
N PRO A 175 -13.98 -10.84 -13.12
CA PRO A 175 -14.96 -11.29 -12.16
C PRO A 175 -14.93 -12.83 -12.01
N PRO A 176 -15.39 -13.37 -10.86
CA PRO A 176 -15.52 -14.81 -10.69
C PRO A 176 -16.59 -15.38 -11.64
N LYS A 177 -16.41 -16.64 -12.06
CA LYS A 177 -17.38 -17.33 -12.95
C LYS A 177 -18.80 -17.36 -12.38
N GLY A 178 -18.93 -17.50 -11.06
CA GLY A 178 -20.22 -17.50 -10.37
C GLY A 178 -20.81 -16.12 -10.09
N GLY A 179 -20.15 -15.03 -10.50
CA GLY A 179 -20.65 -13.66 -10.31
C GLY A 179 -20.97 -13.35 -8.85
N TRP A 180 -22.21 -12.89 -8.62
CA TRP A 180 -22.76 -12.60 -7.30
C TRP A 180 -23.56 -13.80 -6.75
N ASP A 181 -23.35 -14.13 -5.48
CA ASP A 181 -24.11 -15.20 -4.81
C ASP A 181 -25.46 -14.67 -4.33
N HIS A 182 -26.53 -15.00 -5.08
CA HIS A 182 -27.90 -14.60 -4.75
C HIS A 182 -28.53 -15.43 -3.63
N ASP A 183 -28.00 -16.62 -3.35
CA ASP A 183 -28.50 -17.56 -2.34
C ASP A 183 -27.74 -17.44 -1.02
N TRP A 184 -27.00 -16.35 -0.84
CA TRP A 184 -26.14 -16.14 0.32
C TRP A 184 -26.92 -16.22 1.63
N LYS A 185 -26.39 -17.01 2.58
CA LYS A 185 -26.93 -17.14 3.94
C LYS A 185 -25.82 -16.85 4.95
N ALA A 186 -26.15 -16.07 5.98
CA ALA A 186 -25.28 -15.93 7.14
C ALA A 186 -25.19 -17.29 7.84
N THR A 187 -24.09 -18.02 7.63
CA THR A 187 -23.81 -19.27 8.36
C THR A 187 -23.77 -18.95 9.87
N GLY A 188 -24.85 -19.25 10.58
CA GLY A 188 -25.02 -18.88 11.99
C GLY A 188 -26.47 -18.73 12.48
N ASN A 189 -27.49 -18.84 11.62
CA ASN A 189 -28.89 -18.99 12.01
C ASN A 189 -29.37 -20.43 11.79
#